data_AF-A0A0D3DTN6-F1
#
_entry.id   AF-A0A0D3DTN6-F1
#
_cell.length_a   1.000
_cell.length_b   1.000
_cell.length_c   1.000
_cell.angle_alpha   90.00
_cell.angle_beta   90.00
_cell.angle_gamma   90.00
#
_symmetry.space_group_name_H-M   'P 1'
#
loop_
_entity.id
_entity.type
_entity.pdbx_description
1 polymer ?
#
loop_
_entity_poly.entity_id
_entity_poly.type
_entity_poly.pdbx_seq_one_letter_code
_entity_poly.pdbx_strand_id
1 'polypeptide(L)'
;MQSEESHELANEVSTKEESKETMKKSQKADRKKKKLKEKLLKEATKAVNRGVCYLSRIPPHMDHVRLRQILSQFGEIDRIYLAPEDPEAQVHRKKAGGFRGQLFSEGWVEFAKKSIAKRVADMLNGEQIGGKKKSAIYYDIWNIKYLTKFKWDDLTDEIAYKSAIREQKLNMVMSAAKREKDFYLSKVEKSRAMTEIDERMKKKRKIQEESGSNAEPAQVFPPRVVRQFRQKTAIKNEVSQSKPGLSTDVLASVFGGS
;
A
#
# COMPACT_ATOMS: atom_id res chain seq x y z
N MET A 1 -24.11 69.49 6.34
CA MET A 1 -25.16 68.52 6.71
C MET A 1 -25.64 67.63 5.56
N GLN A 2 -25.60 68.05 4.29
CA GLN A 2 -26.05 67.19 3.16
C GLN A 2 -25.00 66.18 2.62
N SER A 3 -23.73 66.27 3.04
CA SER A 3 -22.63 65.42 2.53
C SER A 3 -22.36 64.16 3.35
N GLU A 4 -22.84 64.10 4.60
CA GLU A 4 -22.64 62.95 5.49
C GLU A 4 -23.72 61.87 5.28
N GLU A 5 -24.95 62.27 5.00
CA GLU A 5 -26.10 61.38 4.75
C GLU A 5 -25.95 60.57 3.43
N SER A 6 -25.26 61.13 2.43
CA SER A 6 -24.97 60.44 1.16
C SER A 6 -23.90 59.35 1.28
N HIS A 7 -22.97 59.47 2.24
CA HIS A 7 -21.93 58.46 2.45
C HIS A 7 -22.42 57.26 3.26
N GLU A 8 -23.40 57.47 4.14
CA GLU A 8 -24.00 56.40 4.96
C GLU A 8 -24.93 55.50 4.14
N LEU A 9 -25.69 56.06 3.20
CA LEU A 9 -26.53 55.32 2.25
C LEU A 9 -25.71 54.46 1.27
N ALA A 10 -24.53 54.92 0.85
CA ALA A 10 -23.65 54.15 -0.05
C ALA A 10 -23.04 52.91 0.65
N ASN A 11 -22.73 53.01 1.93
CA ASN A 11 -22.17 51.92 2.73
C ASN A 11 -23.23 50.84 3.06
N GLU A 12 -24.47 51.24 3.29
CA GLU A 12 -25.58 50.31 3.57
C GLU A 12 -26.03 49.53 2.31
N VAL A 13 -25.89 50.12 1.12
CA VAL A 13 -26.15 49.45 -0.17
C VAL A 13 -25.03 48.45 -0.50
N SER A 14 -23.76 48.84 -0.29
CA SER A 14 -22.61 47.95 -0.53
C SER A 14 -22.63 46.70 0.37
N THR A 15 -22.96 46.87 1.65
CA THR A 15 -23.07 45.76 2.61
C THR A 15 -24.29 44.84 2.36
N LYS A 16 -25.40 45.37 1.82
CA LYS A 16 -26.57 44.58 1.37
C LYS A 16 -26.30 43.78 0.09
N GLU A 17 -25.44 44.26 -0.80
CA GLU A 17 -25.05 43.52 -2.01
C GLU A 17 -24.06 42.39 -1.71
N GLU A 18 -23.05 42.64 -0.88
CA GLU A 18 -22.09 41.62 -0.44
C GLU A 18 -22.76 40.50 0.38
N SER A 19 -23.74 40.83 1.24
CA SER A 19 -24.53 39.85 1.99
C SER A 19 -25.47 39.02 1.10
N LYS A 20 -26.07 39.63 0.06
CA LYS A 20 -26.85 38.89 -0.96
C LYS A 20 -25.98 37.97 -1.81
N GLU A 21 -24.76 38.37 -2.13
CA GLU A 21 -23.85 37.57 -2.94
C GLU A 21 -23.28 36.37 -2.17
N THR A 22 -22.95 36.57 -0.89
CA THR A 22 -22.55 35.49 0.03
C THR A 22 -23.70 34.51 0.30
N MET A 23 -24.94 34.98 0.47
CA MET A 23 -26.13 34.11 0.55
C MET A 23 -26.41 33.33 -0.75
N LYS A 24 -26.19 33.93 -1.93
CA LYS A 24 -26.32 33.21 -3.21
C LYS A 24 -25.20 32.17 -3.39
N LYS A 25 -23.97 32.44 -2.93
CA LYS A 25 -22.86 31.47 -2.94
C LYS A 25 -23.11 30.29 -1.99
N SER A 26 -23.62 30.53 -0.79
CA SER A 26 -23.97 29.47 0.17
C SER A 26 -25.12 28.59 -0.34
N GLN A 27 -26.19 29.18 -0.88
CA GLN A 27 -27.31 28.44 -1.47
C GLN A 27 -26.89 27.60 -2.70
N LYS A 28 -25.97 28.10 -3.53
CA LYS A 28 -25.39 27.32 -4.64
C LYS A 28 -24.55 26.15 -4.12
N ALA A 29 -23.79 26.33 -3.05
CA ALA A 29 -23.02 25.26 -2.41
C ALA A 29 -23.94 24.18 -1.81
N ASP A 30 -25.03 24.56 -1.16
CA ASP A 30 -25.98 23.62 -0.56
C ASP A 30 -26.78 22.85 -1.60
N ARG A 31 -27.17 23.50 -2.71
CA ARG A 31 -27.75 22.81 -3.87
C ARG A 31 -26.78 21.81 -4.49
N LYS A 32 -25.48 22.12 -4.57
CA LYS A 32 -24.44 21.17 -5.02
C LYS A 32 -24.29 19.99 -4.05
N LYS A 33 -24.27 20.25 -2.74
CA LYS A 33 -24.20 19.20 -1.70
C LYS A 33 -25.42 18.27 -1.73
N LYS A 34 -26.64 18.82 -1.87
CA LYS A 34 -27.87 18.02 -2.01
C LYS A 34 -27.83 17.12 -3.25
N LYS A 35 -27.44 17.66 -4.41
CA LYS A 35 -27.27 16.86 -5.65
C LYS A 35 -26.22 15.76 -5.50
N LEU A 36 -25.12 16.02 -4.80
CA LEU A 36 -24.10 15.01 -4.52
C LEU A 36 -24.66 13.88 -3.64
N LYS A 37 -25.35 14.21 -2.55
CA LYS A 37 -25.99 13.21 -1.68
C LYS A 37 -26.99 12.33 -2.45
N GLU A 38 -27.80 12.93 -3.32
CA GLU A 38 -28.75 12.18 -4.15
C GLU A 38 -28.04 11.22 -5.12
N LYS A 39 -26.93 11.66 -5.72
CA LYS A 39 -26.09 10.79 -6.58
C LYS A 39 -25.51 9.62 -5.80
N LEU A 40 -24.95 9.87 -4.62
CA LEU A 40 -24.39 8.83 -3.75
C LEU A 40 -25.46 7.82 -3.31
N LEU A 41 -26.68 8.27 -2.99
CA LEU A 41 -27.80 7.38 -2.67
C LEU A 41 -28.22 6.52 -3.88
N LYS A 42 -28.23 7.10 -5.09
CA LYS A 42 -28.49 6.35 -6.33
C LYS A 42 -27.38 5.34 -6.62
N GLU A 43 -26.13 5.67 -6.36
CA GLU A 43 -25.00 4.75 -6.50
C GLU A 43 -25.04 3.63 -5.46
N ALA A 44 -25.41 3.94 -4.22
CA ALA A 44 -25.57 2.95 -3.16
C ALA A 44 -26.70 1.95 -3.47
N THR A 45 -27.86 2.44 -3.95
CA THR A 45 -28.97 1.55 -4.35
C THR A 45 -28.59 0.68 -5.55
N LYS A 46 -27.85 1.23 -6.52
CA LYS A 46 -27.26 0.43 -7.61
C LYS A 46 -26.32 -0.63 -7.06
N ALA A 47 -25.40 -0.27 -6.17
CA ALA A 47 -24.43 -1.19 -5.58
C ALA A 47 -25.08 -2.36 -4.83
N VAL A 48 -26.23 -2.14 -4.19
CA VAL A 48 -27.00 -3.23 -3.54
C VAL A 48 -27.62 -4.20 -4.54
N ASN A 49 -27.94 -3.71 -5.74
CA ASN A 49 -28.53 -4.51 -6.80
C ASN A 49 -27.50 -5.22 -7.67
N ARG A 50 -26.22 -4.84 -7.61
CA ARG A 50 -25.13 -5.52 -8.33
C ARG A 50 -24.96 -6.95 -7.85
N GLY A 51 -24.50 -7.80 -8.76
CA GLY A 51 -24.17 -9.18 -8.46
C GLY A 51 -22.88 -9.60 -9.15
N VAL A 52 -22.06 -10.37 -8.44
CA VAL A 52 -20.76 -10.84 -8.95
C VAL A 52 -20.84 -12.31 -9.29
N CYS A 53 -20.32 -12.66 -10.46
CA CYS A 53 -20.10 -14.01 -10.92
C CYS A 53 -18.61 -14.33 -10.88
N TYR A 54 -18.28 -15.49 -10.32
CA TYR A 54 -16.95 -16.06 -10.30
C TYR A 54 -16.77 -17.00 -11.50
N LEU A 55 -15.64 -16.88 -12.18
CA LEU A 55 -15.17 -17.73 -13.27
C LEU A 55 -13.96 -18.51 -12.77
N SER A 56 -14.11 -19.82 -12.63
CA SER A 56 -13.03 -20.67 -12.11
C SER A 56 -11.91 -20.93 -13.12
N ARG A 57 -12.21 -20.88 -14.42
CA ARG A 57 -11.26 -21.19 -15.48
C ARG A 57 -11.49 -20.27 -16.66
N ILE A 58 -10.41 -19.63 -17.11
CA ILE A 58 -10.43 -18.75 -18.26
C ILE A 58 -9.63 -19.40 -19.40
N PRO A 59 -10.28 -19.74 -20.52
CA PRO A 59 -9.63 -20.13 -21.76
C PRO A 59 -8.39 -19.31 -22.16
N PRO A 60 -7.37 -19.95 -22.76
CA PRO A 60 -6.30 -19.24 -23.45
C PRO A 60 -6.86 -18.29 -24.52
N HIS A 61 -6.20 -17.14 -24.72
CA HIS A 61 -6.64 -16.08 -25.65
C HIS A 61 -7.94 -15.35 -25.26
N MET A 62 -8.46 -15.55 -24.05
CA MET A 62 -9.65 -14.86 -23.58
C MET A 62 -9.28 -13.68 -22.67
N ASP A 63 -9.45 -12.47 -23.21
CA ASP A 63 -9.26 -11.22 -22.48
C ASP A 63 -10.59 -10.67 -21.92
N HIS A 64 -10.49 -9.73 -20.99
CA HIS A 64 -11.64 -9.04 -20.38
C HIS A 64 -12.53 -8.35 -21.43
N VAL A 65 -11.95 -7.84 -22.53
CA VAL A 65 -12.69 -7.25 -23.65
C VAL A 65 -13.56 -8.29 -24.35
N ARG A 66 -13.00 -9.49 -24.59
CA ARG A 66 -13.72 -10.57 -25.27
C ARG A 66 -14.80 -11.17 -24.38
N LEU A 67 -14.50 -11.36 -23.09
CA LEU A 67 -15.47 -11.73 -22.06
C LEU A 67 -16.64 -10.75 -22.02
N ARG A 68 -16.34 -9.44 -21.99
CA ARG A 68 -17.36 -8.39 -22.03
C ARG A 68 -18.24 -8.53 -23.27
N GLN A 69 -17.66 -8.72 -24.45
CA GLN A 69 -18.42 -8.83 -25.69
C GLN A 69 -19.39 -10.01 -25.69
N ILE A 70 -18.97 -11.17 -25.19
CA ILE A 70 -19.82 -12.37 -25.14
C ILE A 70 -20.90 -12.20 -24.07
N LEU A 71 -20.51 -11.83 -22.85
CA LEU A 71 -21.43 -11.73 -21.72
C LEU A 71 -22.37 -10.52 -21.80
N SER A 72 -22.01 -9.48 -22.56
CA SER A 72 -22.85 -8.30 -22.79
C SER A 72 -24.17 -8.63 -23.50
N GLN A 73 -24.26 -9.79 -24.15
CA GLN A 73 -25.51 -10.26 -24.77
C GLN A 73 -26.56 -10.65 -23.73
N PHE A 74 -26.12 -11.08 -22.55
CA PHE A 74 -27.01 -11.54 -21.47
C PHE A 74 -27.35 -10.43 -20.49
N GLY A 75 -26.48 -9.41 -20.36
CA GLY A 75 -26.75 -8.27 -19.49
C GLY A 75 -25.67 -7.20 -19.48
N GLU A 76 -25.99 -6.09 -18.84
CA GLU A 76 -25.06 -4.99 -18.62
C GLU A 76 -24.02 -5.36 -17.55
N ILE A 77 -22.74 -5.22 -17.93
CA ILE A 77 -21.58 -5.56 -17.11
C ILE A 77 -20.89 -4.26 -16.70
N ASP A 78 -20.65 -4.10 -15.41
CA ASP A 78 -19.92 -2.95 -14.87
C ASP A 78 -18.42 -3.27 -14.90
N ARG A 79 -17.95 -4.06 -13.93
CA ARG A 79 -16.53 -4.35 -13.68
C ARG A 79 -16.17 -5.79 -14.05
N ILE A 80 -14.97 -5.99 -14.58
CA ILE A 80 -14.39 -7.30 -14.91
C ILE A 80 -12.95 -7.32 -14.43
N TYR A 81 -12.57 -8.37 -13.72
CA TYR A 81 -11.24 -8.56 -13.18
C TYR A 81 -10.85 -9.99 -13.47
N LEU A 82 -9.67 -10.17 -14.06
CA LEU A 82 -9.11 -11.47 -14.34
C LEU A 82 -7.80 -11.54 -13.56
N ALA A 83 -7.71 -12.48 -12.64
CA ALA A 83 -6.48 -12.71 -11.91
C ALA A 83 -5.44 -13.30 -12.87
N PRO A 84 -4.28 -12.66 -13.02
CA PRO A 84 -3.19 -13.27 -13.77
C PRO A 84 -2.79 -14.56 -13.05
N GLU A 85 -2.41 -15.55 -13.85
CA GLU A 85 -1.79 -16.76 -13.33
C GLU A 85 -0.54 -16.45 -12.50
N ASP A 86 -0.23 -17.34 -11.56
CA ASP A 86 0.97 -17.28 -10.74
C ASP A 86 2.24 -17.14 -11.61
N PRO A 87 3.15 -16.18 -11.31
CA PRO A 87 4.34 -15.93 -12.12
C PRO A 87 5.22 -17.18 -12.30
N GLU A 88 5.29 -18.05 -11.30
CA GLU A 88 6.07 -19.29 -11.38
C GLU A 88 5.47 -20.24 -12.41
N ALA A 89 4.17 -20.51 -12.32
CA ALA A 89 3.45 -21.32 -13.31
C ALA A 89 3.56 -20.75 -14.72
N GLN A 90 3.50 -19.41 -14.85
CA GLN A 90 3.69 -18.73 -16.13
C GLN A 90 5.09 -19.01 -16.73
N VAL A 91 6.15 -18.95 -15.91
CA VAL A 91 7.52 -19.25 -16.35
C VAL A 91 7.66 -20.72 -16.74
N HIS A 92 7.11 -21.64 -15.94
CA HIS A 92 7.13 -23.07 -16.24
C HIS A 92 6.42 -23.40 -17.56
N ARG A 93 5.24 -22.83 -17.82
CA ARG A 93 4.54 -23.02 -19.11
C ARG A 93 5.35 -22.48 -20.28
N LYS A 94 5.89 -21.25 -20.15
CA LYS A 94 6.68 -20.63 -21.23
C LYS A 94 7.89 -21.47 -21.59
N LYS A 95 8.55 -22.08 -20.59
CA LYS A 95 9.65 -23.04 -20.80
C LYS A 95 9.18 -24.33 -21.47
N ALA A 96 8.01 -24.83 -21.11
CA ALA A 96 7.41 -26.03 -21.71
C ALA A 96 6.84 -25.84 -23.13
N GLY A 97 6.96 -24.64 -23.72
CA GLY A 97 6.46 -24.35 -25.07
C GLY A 97 4.94 -24.14 -25.18
N GLY A 98 4.24 -23.95 -24.06
CA GLY A 98 2.82 -23.64 -24.06
C GLY A 98 2.51 -22.21 -24.53
N PHE A 99 1.24 -21.81 -24.45
CA PHE A 99 0.79 -20.46 -24.84
C PHE A 99 1.62 -19.37 -24.14
N ARG A 100 2.26 -18.50 -24.94
CA ARG A 100 3.20 -17.48 -24.46
C ARG A 100 2.54 -16.19 -23.97
N GLY A 101 1.25 -16.00 -24.26
CA GLY A 101 0.53 -14.80 -23.83
C GLY A 101 0.13 -14.82 -22.35
N GLN A 102 -0.60 -13.78 -21.95
CA GLN A 102 -1.18 -13.68 -20.61
C GLN A 102 -2.25 -14.76 -20.47
N LEU A 103 -2.09 -15.62 -19.46
CA LEU A 103 -3.15 -16.51 -19.02
C LEU A 103 -3.71 -15.96 -17.72
N PHE A 104 -5.00 -16.21 -17.52
CA PHE A 104 -5.71 -15.85 -16.31
C PHE A 104 -6.17 -17.14 -15.64
N SER A 105 -5.94 -17.25 -14.34
CA SER A 105 -6.38 -18.41 -13.56
C SER A 105 -7.88 -18.30 -13.27
N GLU A 106 -8.28 -17.15 -12.73
CA GLU A 106 -9.60 -16.90 -12.17
C GLU A 106 -10.15 -15.56 -12.67
N GLY A 107 -11.47 -15.40 -12.65
CA GLY A 107 -12.13 -14.18 -13.07
C GLY A 107 -13.34 -13.83 -12.22
N TRP A 108 -13.62 -12.53 -12.12
CA TRP A 108 -14.80 -11.97 -11.49
C TRP A 108 -15.46 -11.00 -12.44
N VAL A 109 -16.77 -11.19 -12.65
CA VAL A 109 -17.59 -10.35 -13.52
C VAL A 109 -18.73 -9.78 -12.69
N GLU A 110 -18.83 -8.47 -12.63
CA GLU A 110 -19.90 -7.76 -11.95
C GLU A 110 -20.98 -7.34 -12.94
N PHE A 111 -22.20 -7.84 -12.74
CA PHE A 111 -23.39 -7.40 -13.46
C PHE A 111 -24.11 -6.30 -12.70
N ALA A 112 -24.74 -5.39 -13.45
CA ALA A 112 -25.54 -4.29 -12.89
C ALA A 112 -26.71 -4.79 -12.03
N LYS A 113 -27.24 -5.99 -12.33
CA LYS A 113 -28.35 -6.63 -11.59
C LYS A 113 -27.98 -8.06 -11.19
N LYS A 114 -28.13 -8.38 -9.91
CA LYS A 114 -27.89 -9.71 -9.33
C LYS A 114 -28.85 -10.78 -9.85
N SER A 115 -30.05 -10.41 -10.28
CA SER A 115 -30.98 -11.34 -10.93
C SER A 115 -30.45 -11.86 -12.26
N ILE A 116 -29.79 -10.98 -13.03
CA ILE A 116 -29.13 -11.35 -14.28
C ILE A 116 -27.92 -12.22 -13.96
N ALA A 117 -27.09 -11.83 -12.98
CA ALA A 117 -25.93 -12.62 -12.55
C ALA A 117 -26.31 -14.07 -12.19
N LYS A 118 -27.39 -14.26 -11.43
CA LYS A 118 -27.94 -15.60 -11.11
C LYS A 118 -28.34 -16.36 -12.37
N ARG A 119 -29.18 -15.76 -13.21
CA ARG A 119 -29.63 -16.38 -14.46
C ARG A 119 -28.47 -16.77 -15.37
N VAL A 120 -27.48 -15.91 -15.51
CA VAL A 120 -26.28 -16.15 -16.34
C VAL A 120 -25.47 -17.31 -15.77
N ALA A 121 -25.28 -17.37 -14.45
CA ALA A 121 -24.60 -18.50 -13.83
C ALA A 121 -25.38 -19.81 -14.06
N ASP A 122 -26.69 -19.82 -13.87
CA ASP A 122 -27.50 -21.03 -14.05
C ASP A 122 -27.59 -21.49 -15.51
N MET A 123 -27.62 -20.54 -16.46
CA MET A 123 -27.74 -20.82 -17.89
C MET A 123 -26.41 -21.24 -18.51
N LEU A 124 -25.33 -20.46 -18.28
CA LEU A 124 -24.07 -20.69 -18.97
C LEU A 124 -23.22 -21.77 -18.29
N ASN A 125 -23.41 -22.06 -17.00
CA ASN A 125 -22.57 -23.03 -16.33
C ASN A 125 -22.73 -24.43 -16.94
N GLY A 126 -21.63 -24.98 -17.47
CA GLY A 126 -21.63 -26.26 -18.17
C GLY A 126 -21.92 -26.16 -19.68
N GLU A 127 -22.26 -24.98 -20.20
CA GLU A 127 -22.41 -24.76 -21.64
C GLU A 127 -21.06 -24.50 -22.31
N GLN A 128 -20.97 -24.87 -23.59
CA GLN A 128 -19.81 -24.51 -24.41
C GLN A 128 -19.82 -23.01 -24.68
N ILE A 129 -18.63 -22.38 -24.70
CA ILE A 129 -18.52 -20.96 -25.00
C ILE A 129 -18.97 -20.66 -26.44
N GLY A 130 -18.68 -21.59 -27.35
CA GLY A 130 -19.16 -21.55 -28.72
C GLY A 130 -18.56 -20.42 -29.55
N GLY A 131 -19.35 -19.87 -30.47
CA GLY A 131 -18.91 -18.90 -31.46
C GLY A 131 -18.42 -19.55 -32.76
N LYS A 132 -17.34 -19.02 -33.35
CA LYS A 132 -16.81 -19.57 -34.61
C LYS A 132 -16.06 -20.88 -34.33
N LYS A 133 -16.36 -21.96 -35.06
CA LYS A 133 -15.70 -23.28 -34.89
C LYS A 133 -14.17 -23.24 -35.00
N LYS A 134 -13.62 -22.28 -35.75
CA LYS A 134 -12.17 -22.06 -35.89
C LYS A 134 -11.54 -21.28 -34.73
N SER A 135 -12.34 -20.77 -33.79
CA SER A 135 -11.82 -20.01 -32.65
C SER A 135 -11.29 -20.96 -31.58
N ALA A 136 -10.19 -20.57 -30.94
CA ALA A 136 -9.53 -21.40 -29.92
C ALA A 136 -10.44 -21.72 -28.71
N ILE A 137 -11.42 -20.86 -28.45
CA ILE A 137 -12.29 -20.89 -27.26
C ILE A 137 -13.57 -21.73 -27.51
N TYR A 138 -13.83 -22.16 -28.75
CA TYR A 138 -15.11 -22.76 -29.15
C TYR A 138 -15.49 -23.99 -28.32
N TYR A 139 -14.53 -24.89 -28.08
CA TYR A 139 -14.74 -26.16 -27.38
C TYR A 139 -14.64 -26.04 -25.86
N ASP A 140 -14.22 -24.89 -25.35
CA ASP A 140 -14.13 -24.68 -23.92
C ASP A 140 -15.52 -24.55 -23.29
N ILE A 141 -15.61 -24.96 -22.04
CA ILE A 141 -16.85 -24.98 -21.26
C ILE A 141 -16.80 -23.84 -20.24
N TRP A 142 -17.91 -23.13 -20.10
CA TRP A 142 -18.09 -22.14 -19.04
C TRP A 142 -18.17 -22.81 -17.67
N ASN A 143 -17.34 -22.32 -16.74
CA ASN A 143 -17.47 -22.63 -15.32
C ASN A 143 -17.72 -21.33 -14.57
N ILE A 144 -19.01 -21.03 -14.37
CA ILE A 144 -19.48 -19.77 -13.78
C ILE A 144 -20.30 -20.08 -12.53
N LYS A 145 -19.99 -19.37 -11.44
CA LYS A 145 -20.74 -19.46 -10.20
C LYS A 145 -21.18 -18.08 -9.75
N TYR A 146 -22.47 -17.90 -9.47
CA TYR A 146 -22.94 -16.70 -8.80
C TYR A 146 -22.52 -16.71 -7.33
N LEU A 147 -21.91 -15.62 -6.86
CA LEU A 147 -21.51 -15.49 -5.46
C LEU A 147 -22.61 -14.76 -4.67
N THR A 148 -23.23 -15.49 -3.75
CA THR A 148 -24.25 -14.92 -2.85
C THR A 148 -23.58 -14.04 -1.80
N LYS A 149 -24.19 -12.89 -1.48
CA LYS A 149 -23.72 -11.91 -0.46
C LYS A 149 -22.35 -11.29 -0.73
N PHE A 150 -21.67 -11.67 -1.80
CA PHE A 150 -20.37 -11.15 -2.19
C PHE A 150 -20.54 -9.93 -3.09
N LYS A 151 -19.77 -8.87 -2.83
CA LYS A 151 -19.70 -7.68 -3.68
C LYS A 151 -18.28 -7.50 -4.22
N TRP A 152 -18.19 -6.70 -5.26
CA TRP A 152 -16.88 -6.35 -5.85
C TRP A 152 -15.96 -5.66 -4.85
N ASP A 153 -16.52 -4.85 -3.95
CA ASP A 153 -15.73 -4.10 -2.99
C ASP A 153 -14.97 -5.06 -2.04
N ASP A 154 -15.59 -6.18 -1.67
CA ASP A 154 -14.95 -7.25 -0.88
C ASP A 154 -13.73 -7.84 -1.60
N LEU A 155 -13.83 -8.04 -2.94
CA LEU A 155 -12.71 -8.52 -3.77
C LEU A 155 -11.55 -7.51 -3.75
N THR A 156 -11.85 -6.23 -3.96
CA THR A 156 -10.82 -5.19 -4.00
C THR A 156 -10.19 -4.96 -2.64
N ASP A 157 -10.98 -5.06 -1.56
CA ASP A 157 -10.50 -4.94 -0.19
C ASP A 157 -9.55 -6.09 0.14
N GLU A 158 -9.88 -7.33 -0.25
CA GLU A 158 -9.01 -8.48 -0.05
C GLU A 158 -7.69 -8.36 -0.84
N ILE A 159 -7.75 -7.93 -2.10
CA ILE A 159 -6.56 -7.70 -2.94
C ILE A 159 -5.68 -6.59 -2.33
N ALA A 160 -6.29 -5.48 -1.93
CA ALA A 160 -5.59 -4.36 -1.31
C ALA A 160 -4.93 -4.78 0.00
N TYR A 161 -5.63 -5.54 0.84
CA TYR A 161 -5.11 -6.07 2.09
C TYR A 161 -3.92 -7.01 1.88
N LYS A 162 -4.05 -7.98 0.95
CA LYS A 162 -2.95 -8.88 0.58
C LYS A 162 -1.74 -8.12 0.02
N SER A 163 -1.99 -7.08 -0.79
CA SER A 163 -0.93 -6.22 -1.31
C SER A 163 -0.22 -5.44 -0.22
N ALA A 164 -0.98 -4.81 0.69
CA ALA A 164 -0.43 -4.05 1.81
C ALA A 164 0.42 -4.93 2.73
N ILE A 165 -0.02 -6.15 3.05
CA ILE A 165 0.79 -7.10 3.83
C ILE A 165 2.09 -7.46 3.12
N ARG A 166 2.02 -7.74 1.81
CA ARG A 166 3.22 -8.10 1.03
C ARG A 166 4.22 -6.95 1.02
N GLU A 167 3.74 -5.74 0.79
CA GLU A 167 4.57 -4.53 0.80
C GLU A 167 5.17 -4.27 2.18
N GLN A 168 4.39 -4.39 3.27
CA GLN A 168 4.89 -4.26 4.63
C GLN A 168 5.99 -5.26 4.95
N LYS A 169 5.80 -6.53 4.58
CA LYS A 169 6.83 -7.58 4.76
C LYS A 169 8.08 -7.27 3.96
N LEU A 170 7.94 -6.90 2.68
CA LEU A 170 9.06 -6.54 1.82
C LEU A 170 9.82 -5.34 2.40
N ASN A 171 9.11 -4.29 2.82
CA ASN A 171 9.71 -3.09 3.42
C ASN A 171 10.41 -3.40 4.73
N MET A 172 9.87 -4.30 5.55
CA MET A 172 10.52 -4.75 6.77
C MET A 172 11.86 -5.43 6.47
N VAL A 173 11.87 -6.39 5.53
CA VAL A 173 13.09 -7.08 5.08
C VAL A 173 14.10 -6.10 4.48
N MET A 174 13.65 -5.22 3.58
CA MET A 174 14.50 -4.18 2.98
C MET A 174 15.07 -3.22 4.04
N SER A 175 14.29 -2.86 5.05
CA SER A 175 14.76 -2.00 6.14
C SER A 175 15.82 -2.68 7.01
N ALA A 176 15.69 -3.99 7.27
CA ALA A 176 16.69 -4.76 8.00
C ALA A 176 17.99 -4.85 7.21
N ALA A 177 17.92 -5.25 5.93
CA ALA A 177 19.07 -5.30 5.03
C ALA A 177 19.75 -3.93 4.88
N LYS A 178 18.98 -2.84 4.81
CA LYS A 178 19.52 -1.48 4.75
C LYS A 178 20.25 -1.10 6.05
N ARG A 179 19.69 -1.41 7.22
CA ARG A 179 20.36 -1.16 8.52
C ARG A 179 21.69 -1.92 8.60
N GLU A 180 21.72 -3.18 8.16
CA GLU A 180 22.95 -3.98 8.14
C GLU A 180 24.00 -3.40 7.19
N LYS A 181 23.59 -3.01 5.97
CA LYS A 181 24.46 -2.35 4.99
C LYS A 181 25.05 -1.05 5.54
N ASP A 182 24.21 -0.19 6.10
CA ASP A 182 24.61 1.12 6.62
C ASP A 182 25.53 0.95 7.85
N PHE A 183 25.27 -0.05 8.69
CA PHE A 183 26.16 -0.42 9.79
C PHE A 183 27.53 -0.88 9.29
N TYR A 184 27.59 -1.72 8.26
CA TYR A 184 28.85 -2.17 7.67
C TYR A 184 29.64 -0.99 7.07
N LEU A 185 28.98 -0.12 6.31
CA LEU A 185 29.60 1.08 5.75
C LEU A 185 30.18 1.97 6.85
N SER A 186 29.43 2.21 7.93
CA SER A 186 29.91 3.01 9.06
C SER A 186 31.14 2.41 9.74
N LYS A 187 31.26 1.07 9.79
CA LYS A 187 32.44 0.40 10.35
C LYS A 187 33.67 0.52 9.45
N VAL A 188 33.48 0.38 8.13
CA VAL A 188 34.57 0.53 7.15
C VAL A 188 35.07 1.98 7.11
N GLU A 189 34.16 2.96 7.20
CA GLU A 189 34.55 4.38 7.29
C GLU A 189 35.34 4.67 8.56
N LYS A 190 34.90 4.14 9.71
CA LYS A 190 35.64 4.27 10.99
C LYS A 190 37.01 3.61 10.93
N SER A 191 37.13 2.41 10.36
CA SER A 191 38.43 1.74 10.26
C SER A 191 39.39 2.52 9.36
N ARG A 192 38.94 3.04 8.23
CA ARG A 192 39.73 3.93 7.36
C ARG A 192 40.19 5.19 8.10
N ALA A 193 39.28 5.86 8.81
CA ALA A 193 39.62 7.04 9.60
C ALA A 193 40.68 6.73 10.68
N MET A 194 40.56 5.59 11.38
CA MET A 194 41.55 5.15 12.37
C MET A 194 42.91 4.86 11.72
N THR A 195 42.94 4.20 10.56
CA THR A 195 44.21 3.96 9.84
C THR A 195 44.88 5.26 9.41
N GLU A 196 44.12 6.25 8.94
CA GLU A 196 44.67 7.57 8.58
C GLU A 196 45.22 8.32 9.80
N ILE A 197 44.54 8.22 10.95
CA ILE A 197 45.02 8.79 12.21
C ILE A 197 46.30 8.11 12.66
N ASP A 198 46.34 6.78 12.66
CA ASP A 198 47.52 6.01 13.04
C ASP A 198 48.72 6.31 12.15
N GLU A 199 48.51 6.46 10.83
CA GLU A 199 49.54 6.89 9.89
C GLU A 199 50.04 8.31 10.20
N ARG A 200 49.15 9.26 10.47
CA ARG A 200 49.54 10.63 10.86
C ARG A 200 50.32 10.64 12.17
N MET A 201 49.89 9.85 13.17
CA MET A 201 50.57 9.75 14.46
C MET A 201 51.94 9.09 14.33
N LYS A 202 52.08 8.04 13.51
CA LYS A 202 53.38 7.42 13.19
C LYS A 202 54.32 8.40 12.48
N LYS A 203 53.85 9.17 11.51
CA LYS A 203 54.66 10.22 10.85
C LYS A 203 55.14 11.28 11.84
N LYS A 204 54.26 11.76 12.73
CA LYS A 204 54.63 12.71 13.79
C LYS A 204 55.69 12.14 14.74
N ARG A 205 55.54 10.89 15.18
CA ARG A 205 56.53 10.22 16.03
C ARG A 205 57.90 10.10 15.36
N LYS A 206 57.95 9.69 14.09
CA LYS A 206 59.20 9.61 13.32
C LYS A 206 59.90 10.97 13.20
N ILE A 207 59.17 12.04 12.92
CA ILE A 207 59.73 13.41 12.86
C ILE A 207 60.29 13.83 14.22
N GLN A 208 59.64 13.46 15.31
CA GLN A 208 60.09 13.75 16.67
C GLN A 208 61.35 12.98 17.05
N GLU A 209 61.46 11.72 16.62
CA GLU A 209 62.66 10.88 16.79
C GLU A 209 63.84 11.41 15.94
N GLU A 210 63.60 11.86 14.70
CA GLU A 210 64.62 12.47 13.82
C GLU A 210 65.08 13.87 14.31
N SER A 211 64.29 14.57 15.11
CA SER A 211 64.61 15.91 15.63
C SER A 211 65.44 15.92 16.92
N GLY A 212 65.87 14.75 17.43
CA GLY A 212 67.00 14.64 18.36
C GLY A 212 66.88 15.39 19.70
N SER A 213 65.71 15.43 20.34
CA SER A 213 65.59 15.90 21.73
C SER A 213 65.29 14.73 22.68
N ASN A 214 66.30 14.28 23.42
CA ASN A 214 66.13 13.42 24.60
C ASN A 214 65.42 14.23 25.69
N ALA A 215 64.09 14.20 25.71
CA ALA A 215 63.27 14.64 26.82
C ALA A 215 62.49 13.42 27.35
N GLU A 216 62.56 13.23 28.66
CA GLU A 216 61.88 12.15 29.42
C GLU A 216 60.41 11.97 29.03
N PRO A 217 59.83 10.75 29.22
CA PRO A 217 58.50 10.43 28.73
C PRO A 217 57.45 11.33 29.40
N ALA A 218 56.98 12.33 28.66
CA ALA A 218 55.90 13.19 29.11
C ALA A 218 54.66 12.34 29.40
N GLN A 219 54.19 12.42 30.65
CA GLN A 219 52.97 11.78 31.12
C GLN A 219 51.81 12.10 30.16
N VAL A 220 51.27 11.07 29.53
CA VAL A 220 50.08 11.20 28.68
C VAL A 220 48.90 11.48 29.60
N PHE A 221 48.62 12.75 29.86
CA PHE A 221 47.39 13.16 30.51
C PHE A 221 46.21 12.69 29.65
N PRO A 222 45.21 11.98 30.21
CA PRO A 222 44.01 11.64 29.45
C PRO A 222 43.37 12.92 28.90
N PRO A 223 42.78 12.88 27.70
CA PRO A 223 42.20 14.06 27.07
C PRO A 223 41.24 14.72 28.06
N ARG A 224 41.55 15.97 28.42
CA ARG A 224 40.78 16.76 29.39
C ARG A 224 39.36 16.88 28.84
N VAL A 225 38.42 16.16 29.43
CA VAL A 225 36.99 16.20 29.05
C VAL A 225 36.46 17.58 29.43
N VAL A 226 36.50 18.52 28.48
CA VAL A 226 35.94 19.86 28.67
C VAL A 226 34.43 19.74 28.59
N ARG A 227 33.81 19.62 29.77
CA ARG A 227 32.37 19.60 30.12
C ARG A 227 31.82 18.22 30.48
N GLN A 228 31.74 17.95 31.78
CA GLN A 228 30.84 16.95 32.34
C GLN A 228 29.42 17.56 32.35
N PHE A 229 28.60 17.21 31.37
CA PHE A 229 27.19 17.55 31.44
C PHE A 229 26.56 16.66 32.52
N ARG A 230 25.98 17.25 33.58
CA ARG A 230 25.22 16.50 34.58
C ARG A 230 23.97 15.94 33.91
N GLN A 231 24.01 14.68 33.51
CA GLN A 231 22.84 13.99 33.00
C GLN A 231 21.86 13.79 34.17
N LYS A 232 20.65 14.35 34.06
CA LYS A 232 19.61 14.15 35.07
C LYS A 232 19.27 12.66 35.10
N THR A 233 19.27 12.06 36.28
CA THR A 233 18.79 10.68 36.47
C THR A 233 17.34 10.61 36.01
N ALA A 234 17.01 9.64 35.15
CA ALA A 234 15.63 9.42 34.72
C ALA A 234 14.75 9.16 35.96
N ILE A 235 13.62 9.88 36.03
CA ILE A 235 12.62 9.68 37.07
C ILE A 235 12.12 8.24 36.91
N LYS A 236 12.34 7.41 37.93
CA LYS A 236 11.76 6.07 37.99
C LYS A 236 10.24 6.26 38.09
N ASN A 237 9.51 5.84 37.05
CA ASN A 237 8.06 5.74 37.12
C ASN A 237 7.72 4.62 38.10
N GLU A 238 7.41 4.96 39.36
CA GLU A 238 6.96 3.98 40.37
C GLU A 238 5.54 3.45 40.13
N VAL A 239 4.89 3.85 39.03
CA VAL A 239 3.49 3.47 38.72
C VAL A 239 3.38 2.25 37.79
N SER A 240 4.48 1.71 37.27
CA SER A 240 4.43 0.38 36.64
C SER A 240 4.72 -0.68 37.69
N GLN A 241 3.68 -1.09 38.43
CA GLN A 241 3.70 -2.40 39.09
C GLN A 241 4.09 -3.43 38.04
N SER A 242 5.33 -3.92 38.13
CA SER A 242 5.81 -5.02 37.30
C SER A 242 4.92 -6.21 37.61
N LYS A 243 4.08 -6.61 36.66
CA LYS A 243 3.47 -7.93 36.69
C LYS A 243 4.61 -8.94 36.85
N PRO A 244 4.50 -9.97 37.71
CA PRO A 244 5.55 -10.96 37.85
C PRO A 244 5.71 -11.69 36.53
N GLY A 245 6.74 -11.32 35.77
CA GLY A 245 7.17 -12.05 34.59
C GLY A 245 7.77 -13.38 35.03
N LEU A 246 7.44 -14.45 34.30
CA LEU A 246 8.05 -15.76 34.50
C LEU A 246 9.58 -15.63 34.42
N SER A 247 10.29 -16.31 35.32
CA SER A 247 11.74 -16.24 35.41
C SER A 247 12.41 -16.71 34.13
N THR A 248 13.56 -16.12 33.82
CA THR A 248 14.37 -16.42 32.63
C THR A 248 14.73 -17.90 32.54
N ASP A 249 14.89 -18.57 33.68
CA ASP A 249 15.19 -20.00 33.75
C ASP A 249 13.99 -20.88 33.32
N VAL A 250 12.75 -20.44 33.57
CA VAL A 250 11.55 -21.15 33.12
C VAL A 250 11.39 -21.01 31.61
N LEU A 251 11.68 -19.84 31.05
CA LEU A 251 11.64 -19.61 29.60
C LEU A 251 12.76 -20.38 28.87
N ALA A 252 13.94 -20.47 29.48
CA ALA A 252 15.04 -21.26 28.94
C ALA A 252 14.72 -22.77 28.95
N SER A 253 14.01 -23.27 29.95
CA SER A 253 13.59 -24.67 30.04
C SER A 253 12.51 -25.05 29.00
N VAL A 254 11.55 -24.15 28.74
CA VAL A 254 10.45 -24.41 27.79
C VAL A 254 10.88 -24.31 26.33
N PHE A 255 11.82 -23.41 26.00
CA PHE A 255 12.24 -23.14 24.62
C PHE A 255 13.65 -23.64 24.29
N GLY A 256 14.42 -24.11 25.27
CA GLY A 256 15.79 -24.60 25.10
C GLY A 256 15.92 -26.12 24.95
N GLY A 257 14.82 -26.86 24.85
CA GLY A 257 14.83 -28.30 24.61
C GLY A 257 15.02 -28.65 23.13
N SER A 258 16.24 -29.06 22.77
CA SER A 258 16.48 -30.10 21.75
C SER A 258 16.48 -31.47 22.41
#